data_AF-A0A5P8K766-F1
#
_entry.id   AF-A0A5P8K766-F1
#
_cell.length_a   1.000
_cell.length_b   1.000
_cell.length_c   1.000
_cell.angle_alpha   90.00
_cell.angle_beta   90.00
_cell.angle_gamma   90.00
#
_symmetry.space_group_name_H-M   'P 1'
#
loop_
_entity.id
_entity.type
_entity.pdbx_description
1 polymer ?
#
loop_
_entity_poly.entity_id
_entity_poly.type
_entity_poly.pdbx_seq_one_letter_code
_entity_poly.pdbx_strand_id
1 'polypeptide(L)'
;MATVRFSISMPDTVRDRIKEHAANAGLDVSTFLTIAAQAQMDQQDQVRKIFEPFEKARAEAEDQAGTGVWAGDDIEPTKEEQAEIDAILGRTPRDEAAA
;
A
#
# COMPACT_ATOMS: atom_id res chain seq x y z
N MET A 1 -13.20 -4.28 -33.26
CA MET A 1 -12.47 -3.24 -32.49
C MET A 1 -11.13 -3.02 -33.17
N ALA A 2 -10.71 -1.78 -33.37
CA ALA A 2 -9.41 -1.49 -33.98
C ALA A 2 -8.28 -1.84 -32.99
N THR A 3 -7.27 -2.59 -33.44
CA THR A 3 -6.07 -2.86 -32.67
C THR A 3 -5.24 -1.58 -32.55
N VAL A 4 -5.00 -1.13 -31.32
CA VAL A 4 -4.17 0.04 -31.02
C VAL A 4 -2.73 -0.42 -30.82
N ARG A 5 -1.78 0.24 -31.48
CA ARG A 5 -0.35 -0.09 -31.37
C ARG A 5 0.29 0.73 -30.26
N PHE A 6 1.05 0.06 -29.41
CA PHE A 6 1.90 0.68 -28.39
C PHE A 6 3.36 0.45 -28.76
N SER A 7 4.19 1.49 -28.61
CA SER A 7 5.64 1.38 -28.73
C SER A 7 6.25 1.49 -27.35
N ILE A 8 7.05 0.49 -26.96
CA ILE A 8 7.62 0.38 -25.62
C ILE A 8 9.14 0.32 -25.75
N SER A 9 9.83 1.25 -25.11
CA SER A 9 11.29 1.19 -24.98
C SER A 9 11.65 0.30 -23.80
N MET A 10 12.63 -0.58 -24.00
CA MET A 10 13.13 -1.48 -22.96
C MET A 10 14.60 -1.79 -23.18
N PRO A 11 15.35 -2.21 -22.14
CA PRO A 11 16.73 -2.65 -22.30
C PRO A 11 16.84 -3.83 -23.25
N ASP A 12 17.94 -3.89 -24.02
CA ASP A 12 18.18 -4.97 -24.98
C ASP A 12 18.18 -6.35 -24.31
N THR A 13 18.72 -6.45 -23.10
CA THR A 13 18.73 -7.69 -22.30
C THR A 13 17.32 -8.21 -21.99
N VAL A 14 16.38 -7.31 -21.76
CA VAL A 14 14.98 -7.65 -21.47
C VAL A 14 14.27 -8.05 -22.76
N ARG A 15 14.49 -7.30 -23.85
CA ARG A 15 13.95 -7.62 -25.18
C ARG A 15 14.35 -9.02 -25.62
N ASP A 16 15.61 -9.37 -25.46
CA ASP A 16 16.14 -10.64 -25.96
C ASP A 16 15.62 -11.82 -25.13
N ARG A 17 15.50 -11.65 -23.80
CA ARG A 17 14.80 -12.63 -22.94
C ARG A 17 13.34 -12.82 -23.34
N ILE A 18 12.61 -11.75 -23.62
CA ILE A 18 11.21 -11.85 -24.06
C ILE A 18 11.11 -12.63 -25.38
N LYS A 19 12.00 -12.36 -26.34
CA LYS A 19 12.03 -13.11 -27.61
C LYS A 19 12.28 -14.59 -27.40
N GLU A 20 13.22 -14.94 -26.54
CA GLU A 20 13.52 -16.34 -26.21
C GLU A 20 12.31 -17.04 -25.58
N HIS A 21 11.69 -16.42 -24.58
CA HIS A 21 10.49 -16.97 -23.94
C HIS A 21 9.30 -17.10 -24.90
N ALA A 22 9.09 -16.11 -25.76
CA ALA A 22 8.05 -16.17 -26.79
C ALA A 22 8.32 -17.33 -27.78
N ALA A 23 9.57 -17.48 -28.23
CA ALA A 23 9.97 -18.58 -29.11
C ALA A 23 9.78 -19.95 -28.46
N ASN A 24 10.17 -20.10 -27.19
CA ASN A 24 9.99 -21.35 -26.43
C ASN A 24 8.51 -21.71 -26.23
N ALA A 25 7.64 -20.70 -26.13
CA ALA A 25 6.19 -20.90 -26.07
C ALA A 25 5.54 -21.12 -27.45
N GLY A 26 6.29 -20.98 -28.54
CA GLY A 26 5.76 -21.04 -29.91
C GLY A 26 4.86 -19.86 -30.28
N LEU A 27 5.01 -18.73 -29.59
CA LEU A 27 4.19 -17.53 -29.74
C LEU A 27 5.00 -16.39 -30.36
N ASP A 28 4.32 -15.49 -31.07
CA ASP A 28 4.94 -14.23 -31.45
C ASP A 28 5.10 -13.32 -30.22
N VAL A 29 6.08 -12.42 -30.29
CA VAL A 29 6.42 -11.51 -29.18
C VAL A 29 5.23 -10.64 -28.76
N SER A 30 4.40 -10.19 -29.70
CA SER A 30 3.26 -9.33 -29.39
C SER A 30 2.15 -10.09 -28.68
N THR A 31 1.87 -11.33 -29.10
CA THR A 31 0.92 -12.21 -28.41
C THR A 31 1.43 -12.60 -27.03
N PHE A 32 2.71 -12.97 -26.92
CA PHE A 32 3.33 -13.30 -25.64
C PHE A 32 3.22 -12.13 -24.65
N LEU A 33 3.55 -10.90 -25.09
CA LEU A 33 3.43 -9.71 -24.25
C LEU A 33 1.98 -9.39 -23.89
N THR A 34 1.04 -9.59 -24.81
CA THR A 34 -0.39 -9.36 -24.54
C THR A 34 -0.91 -10.31 -23.47
N ILE A 35 -0.57 -11.60 -23.57
CA ILE A 35 -0.95 -12.61 -22.57
C ILE A 35 -0.30 -12.32 -21.23
N ALA A 36 0.99 -11.99 -21.20
CA ALA A 36 1.70 -11.66 -19.97
C ALA A 36 1.12 -10.41 -19.29
N ALA A 37 0.76 -9.38 -20.07
CA ALA A 37 0.12 -8.18 -19.54
C ALA A 37 -1.27 -8.51 -18.96
N GLN A 38 -2.07 -9.33 -19.64
CA GLN A 38 -3.37 -9.77 -19.13
C GLN A 38 -3.22 -10.55 -17.82
N ALA A 39 -2.28 -11.50 -17.75
CA ALA A 39 -2.03 -12.28 -16.54
C ALA A 39 -1.61 -11.39 -15.36
N GLN A 40 -0.78 -10.38 -15.62
CA GLN A 40 -0.39 -9.40 -14.61
C GLN A 40 -1.58 -8.55 -14.12
N MET A 41 -2.47 -8.14 -15.03
CA MET A 41 -3.70 -7.42 -14.67
C MET A 41 -4.62 -8.30 -13.84
N ASP A 42 -4.85 -9.54 -14.26
CA ASP A 42 -5.71 -10.49 -13.54
C ASP A 42 -5.17 -10.77 -12.13
N GLN A 43 -3.86 -10.90 -11.98
CA GLN A 43 -3.23 -11.05 -10.66
C GLN A 43 -3.44 -9.82 -9.77
N GLN A 44 -3.26 -8.61 -10.32
CA GLN A 44 -3.49 -7.37 -9.57
C GLN A 44 -4.96 -7.18 -9.20
N ASP A 45 -5.88 -7.54 -10.10
CA ASP A 45 -7.32 -7.48 -9.85
C ASP A 45 -7.77 -8.50 -8.81
N GLN A 46 -7.17 -9.70 -8.79
CA GLN A 46 -7.40 -10.67 -7.73
C GLN A 46 -6.94 -10.12 -6.37
N VAL A 47 -5.75 -9.52 -6.31
CA VAL A 47 -5.26 -8.87 -5.08
C VAL A 47 -6.24 -7.77 -4.65
N ARG A 48 -6.64 -6.88 -5.56
CA ARG A 48 -7.59 -5.81 -5.26
C ARG A 48 -8.92 -6.34 -4.72
N LYS A 49 -9.50 -7.38 -5.35
CA LYS A 49 -10.76 -8.00 -4.90
C LYS A 49 -10.66 -8.58 -3.49
N ILE A 50 -9.50 -9.12 -3.11
CA ILE A 50 -9.29 -9.65 -1.76
C ILE A 50 -9.24 -8.52 -0.73
N PHE A 51 -8.61 -7.39 -1.07
CA PHE A 51 -8.40 -6.27 -0.14
C PHE A 51 -9.54 -5.24 -0.13
N GLU A 52 -10.36 -5.17 -1.18
CA GLU A 52 -11.50 -4.24 -1.28
C GLU A 52 -12.46 -4.30 -0.10
N PRO A 53 -12.86 -5.48 0.44
CA PRO A 53 -13.70 -5.54 1.63
C PRO A 53 -13.03 -4.95 2.88
N PHE A 54 -11.71 -5.10 3.01
CA PHE A 54 -10.96 -4.58 4.16
C PHE A 54 -10.78 -3.06 4.07
N GLU A 55 -10.49 -2.53 2.88
CA GLU A 55 -10.45 -1.09 2.67
C GLU A 55 -11.81 -0.46 2.91
N LYS A 56 -12.91 -1.12 2.50
CA LYS A 56 -14.25 -0.66 2.80
C LYS A 56 -14.56 -0.70 4.29
N ALA A 57 -14.25 -1.80 4.98
CA ALA A 57 -14.44 -1.90 6.43
C ALA A 57 -13.60 -0.87 7.19
N ARG A 58 -12.39 -0.59 6.72
CA ARG A 58 -11.53 0.46 7.28
C ARG A 58 -12.12 1.84 7.05
N ALA A 59 -12.57 2.17 5.84
CA ALA A 59 -13.19 3.46 5.55
C ALA A 59 -14.48 3.65 6.37
N GLU A 60 -15.30 2.60 6.50
CA GLU A 60 -16.49 2.63 7.37
C GLU A 60 -16.11 2.81 8.85
N ALA A 61 -15.02 2.19 9.31
CA ALA A 61 -14.52 2.36 10.67
C ALA A 61 -13.92 3.77 10.90
N GLU A 62 -13.22 4.33 9.92
CA GLU A 62 -12.69 5.70 9.96
C GLU A 62 -13.83 6.73 9.99
N ASP A 63 -14.86 6.55 9.17
CA ASP A 63 -16.07 7.38 9.17
C ASP A 63 -16.83 7.26 10.51
N GLN A 64 -16.94 6.05 11.07
CA GLN A 64 -17.62 5.80 12.35
C GLN A 64 -16.83 6.32 13.56
N ALA A 65 -15.50 6.19 13.54
CA ALA A 65 -14.64 6.71 14.59
C ALA A 65 -14.78 8.23 14.69
N GLY A 66 -15.03 8.91 13.56
CA GLY A 66 -15.07 10.36 13.48
C GLY A 66 -13.73 10.98 13.90
N THR A 67 -13.60 12.29 13.73
CA THR A 67 -12.48 13.07 14.31
C THR A 67 -12.78 13.51 15.74
N GLY A 68 -13.74 12.84 16.39
CA GLY A 68 -14.22 13.21 17.71
C GLY A 68 -13.21 12.86 18.79
N VAL A 69 -13.07 13.77 19.75
CA VAL A 69 -12.43 13.56 21.05
C VAL A 69 -13.01 12.27 21.64
N TRP A 70 -12.16 11.25 21.85
CA TRP A 70 -12.62 9.98 22.44
C TRP A 70 -13.13 10.26 23.86
N ALA A 71 -14.13 9.51 24.33
CA ALA A 71 -14.60 9.66 25.70
C ALA A 71 -13.43 9.37 26.68
N GLY A 72 -12.79 10.44 27.19
CA GLY A 72 -11.57 10.37 27.98
C GLY A 72 -10.38 11.21 27.45
N ASP A 73 -10.43 11.76 26.24
CA ASP A 73 -9.37 12.63 25.70
C ASP A 73 -9.32 14.01 26.41
N ASP A 74 -10.44 14.44 26.98
CA ASP A 74 -10.56 15.66 27.80
C ASP A 74 -10.20 15.41 29.29
N ILE A 75 -9.77 14.19 29.63
CA ILE A 75 -9.21 13.85 30.94
C ILE A 75 -7.69 14.04 30.85
N GLU A 76 -7.21 15.22 31.27
CA GLU A 76 -5.78 15.41 31.46
C GLU A 76 -5.27 14.46 32.56
N PRO A 77 -4.17 13.71 32.32
CA PRO A 77 -3.56 12.86 33.34
C PRO A 77 -3.17 13.72 34.54
N THR A 78 -3.40 13.20 35.75
CA THR A 78 -2.82 13.84 36.93
C THR A 78 -1.30 13.82 36.85
N LYS A 79 -0.61 14.67 37.61
CA LYS A 79 0.87 14.73 37.60
C LYS A 79 1.54 13.39 37.94
N GLU A 80 0.88 12.59 38.78
CA GLU A 80 1.34 11.27 39.19
C GLU A 80 1.21 10.27 38.03
N GLU A 81 0.05 10.24 37.38
CA GLU A 81 -0.18 9.41 36.19
C GLU A 81 0.70 9.83 35.01
N GLN A 82 0.96 11.13 34.84
CA GLN A 82 1.86 11.63 33.81
C GLN A 82 3.30 11.16 34.04
N ALA A 83 3.77 11.13 35.30
CA ALA A 83 5.08 10.62 35.65
C ALA A 83 5.20 9.10 35.39
N GLU A 84 4.13 8.34 35.63
CA GLU A 84 4.06 6.91 35.29
C GLU A 84 4.10 6.69 33.77
N ILE A 85 3.33 7.46 33.00
CA ILE A 85 3.32 7.42 31.53
C ILE A 85 4.70 7.77 30.96
N ASP A 86 5.33 8.82 31.49
CA ASP A 86 6.66 9.28 31.07
C ASP A 86 7.74 8.22 31.38
N ALA A 87 7.65 7.54 32.52
CA ALA A 87 8.52 6.42 32.86
C ALA A 87 8.34 5.22 31.91
N ILE A 88 7.10 4.90 31.51
CA ILE A 88 6.79 3.81 30.57
C ILE A 88 7.26 4.16 29.14
N LEU A 89 7.04 5.40 28.70
CA LEU A 89 7.41 5.88 27.37
C LEU A 89 8.88 6.32 27.26
N GLY A 90 9.64 6.28 28.36
CA GLY A 90 11.03 6.71 28.42
C GLY A 90 11.22 8.20 28.16
N ARG A 91 10.18 9.02 28.35
CA ARG A 91 10.27 10.48 28.27
C ARG A 91 10.72 10.99 29.64
N THR A 92 11.84 11.70 29.69
CA THR A 92 12.20 12.44 30.91
C THR A 92 11.37 13.74 30.91
N PRO A 93 10.67 14.09 32.01
CA PRO A 93 10.06 15.41 32.10
C PRO A 93 11.18 16.42 31.92
N ARG A 94 11.11 17.19 30.83
CA ARG A 94 12.07 18.25 30.56
C ARG A 94 11.86 19.30 31.63
N ASP A 95 12.78 19.35 32.60
CA ASP A 95 12.86 20.40 33.61
C ASP A 95 12.66 21.77 32.95
N GLU A 96 11.47 22.32 33.12
CA GLU A 96 11.18 23.72 32.85
C GLU A 96 11.28 24.47 34.18
N ALA A 97 12.52 24.71 34.62
CA ALA A 97 12.86 25.71 35.63
C ALA A 97 14.36 26.01 35.60
N ALA A 98 14.84 26.54 34.47
CA ALA A 98 16.03 27.38 34.45
C ALA A 98 15.56 28.84 34.28
N ALA A 99 15.28 29.50 35.40
CA ALA A 99 15.16 30.95 35.51
C ALA A 99 15.73 31.38 36.87
#